data_AF-A0A4Q0GLT3-F1
#
_entry.id   AF-A0A4Q0GLT3-F1
#
_cell.length_a   1.000
_cell.length_b   1.000
_cell.length_c   1.000
_cell.angle_alpha   90.00
_cell.angle_beta   90.00
_cell.angle_gamma   90.00
#
_symmetry.space_group_name_H-M   'P 1'
#
loop_
_entity.id
_entity.type
_entity.pdbx_description
1 polymer ?
#
loop_
_entity_poly.entity_id
_entity_poly.type
_entity_poly.pdbx_seq_one_letter_code
_entity_poly.pdbx_strand_id
1 'polypeptide(L)'
;MLTNRLAHLVRAQLSLGLIAVFALAAVTTPVNAQGSKQRKDARTCKSFGASYGTPAFSNCMMEQQRRRDLKEQDTLEKMALTSQIAKDGQIMAERARRQRCDRNPDRRECRR
;
A
#
# COMPACT_ATOMS: atom_id res chain seq x y z
N MET A 1 -13.37 29.78 35.55
CA MET A 1 -12.37 29.41 34.51
C MET A 1 -11.71 28.04 34.71
N LEU A 2 -11.80 27.37 35.88
CA LEU A 2 -11.20 26.02 36.08
C LEU A 2 -11.95 24.86 35.41
N THR A 3 -13.25 24.98 35.17
CA THR A 3 -14.09 23.90 34.60
C THR A 3 -13.78 23.59 33.14
N ASN A 4 -13.42 24.60 32.34
CA ASN A 4 -13.05 24.39 30.93
C ASN A 4 -11.73 23.61 30.77
N ARG A 5 -10.75 23.80 31.66
CA ARG A 5 -9.44 23.13 31.54
C ARG A 5 -9.53 21.62 31.79
N LEU A 6 -10.38 21.21 32.73
CA LEU A 6 -10.65 19.79 33.02
C LEU A 6 -11.36 19.09 31.84
N ALA A 7 -12.32 19.75 31.20
CA ALA A 7 -13.02 19.21 30.03
C ALA A 7 -12.10 19.03 28.81
N HIS A 8 -11.13 19.93 28.62
CA HIS A 8 -10.13 19.80 27.55
C HIS A 8 -9.14 18.67 27.79
N LEU A 9 -8.74 18.43 29.05
CA LEU A 9 -7.83 17.35 29.41
C LEU A 9 -8.46 15.96 29.22
N VAL A 10 -9.72 15.78 29.65
CA VAL A 10 -10.47 14.53 29.46
C VAL A 10 -10.71 14.23 27.97
N ARG A 11 -11.02 15.26 27.17
CA ARG A 11 -11.16 15.12 25.71
C ARG A 11 -9.85 14.75 25.03
N ALA A 12 -8.74 15.36 25.43
CA ALA A 12 -7.41 15.06 24.89
C ALA A 12 -6.95 13.62 25.22
N GLN A 13 -7.25 13.13 26.43
CA GLN A 13 -6.93 11.75 26.82
C GLN A 13 -7.78 10.70 26.08
N LEU A 14 -9.07 10.98 25.84
CA LEU A 14 -9.93 10.09 25.05
C LEU A 14 -9.48 9.98 23.59
N SER A 15 -9.00 11.06 22.99
CA SER A 15 -8.47 11.04 21.62
C SER A 15 -7.14 10.27 21.49
N LEU A 16 -6.26 10.34 22.50
CA LEU A 16 -4.99 9.62 22.49
C LEU A 16 -5.18 8.11 22.69
N GLY A 17 -6.13 7.70 23.54
CA GLY A 17 -6.46 6.29 23.73
C GLY A 17 -7.04 5.63 22.47
N LEU A 18 -7.90 6.34 21.73
CA LEU A 18 -8.47 5.86 20.47
C LEU A 18 -7.40 5.67 19.38
N ILE A 19 -6.45 6.59 19.23
CA ILE A 19 -5.35 6.47 18.27
C ILE A 19 -4.45 5.26 18.59
N ALA A 20 -4.19 4.99 19.87
CA ALA A 20 -3.40 3.84 20.29
C ALA A 20 -4.07 2.50 19.94
N VAL A 21 -5.39 2.36 20.09
CA VAL A 21 -6.12 1.14 19.73
C VAL A 21 -6.12 0.90 18.21
N PHE A 22 -6.26 1.96 17.41
CA PHE A 22 -6.15 1.85 15.94
C PHE A 22 -4.73 1.46 15.48
N ALA A 23 -3.69 1.93 16.17
CA ALA A 23 -2.31 1.59 15.84
C ALA A 23 -1.99 0.10 16.08
N LEU A 24 -2.53 -0.52 17.12
CA LEU A 24 -2.32 -1.96 17.39
C LEU A 24 -3.11 -2.87 16.43
N ALA A 25 -4.28 -2.45 15.95
CA ALA A 25 -5.06 -3.24 14.99
C ALA A 25 -4.34 -3.41 13.63
N ALA A 26 -3.52 -2.44 13.24
CA ALA A 26 -2.79 -2.46 11.98
C ALA A 26 -1.67 -3.52 11.91
N VAL A 27 -1.15 -4.00 13.05
CA VAL A 27 0.02 -4.89 13.12
C VAL A 27 -0.34 -6.38 12.97
N THR A 28 -1.63 -6.75 13.06
CA THR A 28 -2.08 -8.16 13.12
C THR A 28 -2.34 -8.83 11.76
N THR A 29 -2.08 -8.14 10.64
CA THR A 29 -2.61 -8.52 9.33
C THR A 29 -1.77 -9.48 8.46
N PRO A 30 -0.42 -9.57 8.51
CA PRO A 30 0.30 -10.37 7.53
C PRO A 30 0.15 -11.89 7.76
N VAL A 31 0.20 -12.34 9.03
CA VAL A 31 0.15 -13.77 9.38
C VAL A 31 -1.22 -14.38 9.04
N ASN A 32 -2.31 -13.67 9.35
CA ASN A 32 -3.66 -14.13 9.05
C ASN A 32 -3.95 -14.15 7.54
N ALA A 33 -3.45 -13.16 6.80
CA ALA A 33 -3.58 -13.14 5.34
C ALA A 33 -2.82 -14.30 4.69
N GLN A 34 -1.62 -14.62 5.16
CA GLN A 34 -0.78 -15.68 4.63
C GLN A 34 -1.40 -17.08 4.85
N GLY A 35 -1.93 -17.34 6.05
CA GLY A 35 -2.64 -18.58 6.33
C GLY A 35 -3.88 -18.79 5.45
N SER A 36 -4.60 -17.71 5.13
CA SER A 36 -5.77 -17.79 4.23
C SER A 36 -5.37 -18.14 2.78
N LYS A 37 -4.26 -17.58 2.28
CA LYS A 37 -3.72 -17.85 0.94
C LYS A 37 -3.26 -19.31 0.85
N GLN A 38 -2.49 -19.78 1.83
CA GLN A 38 -2.01 -21.16 1.88
C GLN A 38 -3.15 -22.18 1.94
N ARG A 39 -4.22 -21.89 2.69
CA ARG A 39 -5.44 -22.74 2.71
C ARG A 39 -6.16 -22.76 1.36
N LYS A 40 -6.19 -21.64 0.63
CA LYS A 40 -6.76 -21.58 -0.73
C LYS A 40 -5.93 -22.43 -1.68
N ASP A 41 -4.62 -22.28 -1.67
CA ASP A 41 -3.72 -23.09 -2.51
C ASP A 41 -3.83 -24.57 -2.21
N ALA A 42 -3.89 -24.95 -0.93
CA ALA A 42 -4.06 -26.34 -0.53
C ALA A 42 -5.35 -26.94 -1.13
N ARG A 43 -6.45 -26.17 -1.15
CA ARG A 43 -7.71 -26.59 -1.82
C ARG A 43 -7.54 -26.69 -3.32
N THR A 44 -6.86 -25.73 -3.95
CA THR A 44 -6.56 -25.74 -5.38
C THR A 44 -5.72 -26.96 -5.77
N CYS A 45 -4.62 -27.22 -5.06
CA CYS A 45 -3.76 -28.38 -5.30
C CYS A 45 -4.52 -29.68 -5.09
N LYS A 46 -5.34 -29.78 -4.05
CA LYS A 46 -6.24 -30.93 -3.84
C LYS A 46 -7.23 -31.11 -5.00
N SER A 47 -7.82 -30.03 -5.52
CA SER A 47 -8.74 -30.10 -6.67
C SER A 47 -8.07 -30.58 -7.97
N PHE A 48 -6.76 -30.40 -8.10
CA PHE A 48 -5.97 -30.95 -9.20
C PHE A 48 -5.48 -32.39 -8.95
N GLY A 49 -5.95 -33.05 -7.90
CA GLY A 49 -5.59 -34.42 -7.57
C GLY A 49 -4.31 -34.58 -6.76
N ALA A 50 -3.63 -33.48 -6.43
CA ALA A 50 -2.44 -33.53 -5.57
C ALA A 50 -2.88 -33.70 -4.11
N SER A 51 -2.62 -34.88 -3.54
CA SER A 51 -3.03 -35.22 -2.17
C SER A 51 -1.99 -34.81 -1.14
N TYR A 52 -2.43 -34.39 0.05
CA TYR A 52 -1.55 -33.96 1.14
C TYR A 52 -0.50 -35.04 1.48
N GLY A 53 0.74 -34.63 1.74
CA GLY A 53 1.86 -35.54 2.03
C GLY A 53 2.54 -36.14 0.81
N THR A 54 2.01 -35.92 -0.40
CA THR A 54 2.67 -36.37 -1.64
C THR A 54 3.64 -35.32 -2.18
N PRO A 55 4.69 -35.71 -2.93
CA PRO A 55 5.55 -34.77 -3.63
C PRO A 55 4.80 -33.87 -4.61
N ALA A 56 3.76 -34.40 -5.27
CA ALA A 56 2.89 -33.65 -6.18
C ALA A 56 2.19 -32.47 -5.49
N PHE A 57 1.76 -32.64 -4.23
CA PHE A 57 1.14 -31.57 -3.46
C PHE A 57 2.15 -30.50 -3.07
N SER A 58 3.34 -30.89 -2.60
CA SER A 58 4.40 -29.93 -2.29
C SER A 58 4.81 -29.13 -3.53
N ASN A 59 4.99 -29.77 -4.68
CA ASN A 59 5.33 -29.09 -5.93
C ASN A 59 4.23 -28.11 -6.36
N CYS A 60 2.97 -28.52 -6.28
CA CYS A 60 1.85 -27.62 -6.57
C CYS A 60 1.84 -26.41 -5.62
N MET A 61 2.04 -26.63 -4.31
CA MET A 61 2.06 -25.55 -3.32
C MET A 61 3.20 -24.55 -3.60
N MET A 62 4.40 -25.04 -3.94
CA MET A 62 5.55 -24.20 -4.29
C MET A 62 5.30 -23.40 -5.58
N GLU A 63 4.66 -24.02 -6.58
CA GLU A 63 4.30 -23.30 -7.82
C GLU A 63 3.25 -22.21 -7.55
N GLN A 64 2.27 -22.46 -6.68
CA GLN A 64 1.30 -21.42 -6.29
C GLN A 64 1.96 -20.27 -5.53
N GLN A 65 2.96 -20.55 -4.69
CA GLN A 65 3.78 -19.53 -4.05
C GLN A 65 4.56 -18.70 -5.08
N ARG A 66 5.33 -19.37 -5.95
CA ARG A 66 6.09 -18.73 -7.03
C ARG A 66 5.22 -17.82 -7.89
N ARG A 67 4.02 -18.28 -8.28
CA ARG A 67 3.07 -17.47 -9.07
C ARG A 67 2.64 -16.19 -8.38
N ARG A 68 2.47 -16.20 -7.05
CA ARG A 68 2.16 -14.98 -6.29
C ARG A 68 3.35 -14.05 -6.20
N ASP A 69 4.52 -14.60 -5.92
CA ASP A 69 5.73 -13.80 -5.77
C ASP A 69 6.06 -13.07 -7.07
N LEU A 70 5.93 -13.75 -8.21
CA LEU A 70 6.06 -13.13 -9.54
C LEU A 70 5.00 -12.07 -9.81
N LYS A 71 3.75 -12.31 -9.41
CA LYS A 71 2.66 -11.32 -9.56
C LYS A 71 2.90 -10.09 -8.70
N GLU A 72 3.40 -10.28 -7.48
CA GLU A 72 3.74 -9.20 -6.55
C GLU A 72 4.91 -8.37 -7.10
N GLN A 73 5.94 -9.03 -7.62
CA GLN A 73 7.07 -8.38 -8.30
C GLN A 73 6.59 -7.53 -9.49
N ASP A 74 5.79 -8.09 -10.40
CA ASP A 74 5.23 -7.37 -11.55
C ASP A 74 4.38 -6.17 -11.12
N THR A 75 3.63 -6.31 -10.03
CA THR A 75 2.83 -5.21 -9.48
C THR A 75 3.74 -4.08 -8.98
N LEU A 76 4.80 -4.41 -8.23
CA LEU A 76 5.76 -3.42 -7.73
C LEU A 76 6.51 -2.72 -8.87
N GLU A 77 6.90 -3.46 -9.91
CA GLU A 77 7.53 -2.91 -11.10
C GLU A 77 6.60 -1.91 -11.82
N LYS A 78 5.33 -2.28 -12.04
CA LYS A 78 4.33 -1.38 -12.63
C LYS A 78 4.09 -0.14 -11.79
N MET A 79 4.06 -0.27 -10.47
CA MET A 79 3.95 0.88 -9.58
C MET A 79 5.18 1.80 -9.66
N ALA A 80 6.38 1.24 -9.74
CA ALA A 80 7.61 1.99 -9.92
C ALA A 80 7.60 2.77 -11.24
N LEU A 81 7.23 2.12 -12.35
CA LEU A 81 7.08 2.76 -13.66
C LEU A 81 6.03 3.88 -13.64
N THR A 82 4.87 3.64 -13.04
CA THR A 82 3.80 4.64 -12.93
C THR A 82 4.25 5.85 -12.10
N SER A 83 4.96 5.60 -11.00
CA SER A 83 5.54 6.65 -10.16
C SER A 83 6.57 7.48 -10.92
N GLN A 84 7.41 6.84 -11.74
CA GLN A 84 8.38 7.51 -12.60
C GLN A 84 7.69 8.41 -13.64
N ILE A 85 6.68 7.88 -14.35
CA ILE A 85 5.89 8.66 -15.32
C ILE A 85 5.25 9.88 -14.66
N ALA A 86 4.71 9.73 -13.44
CA ALA A 86 4.12 10.84 -12.71
C ALA A 86 5.16 11.93 -12.36
N LYS A 87 6.37 11.52 -11.92
CA LYS A 87 7.47 12.45 -11.65
C LYS A 87 7.92 13.18 -12.91
N ASP A 88 8.09 12.45 -14.01
CA ASP A 88 8.52 13.02 -15.29
C ASP A 88 7.47 14.00 -15.81
N GLY A 89 6.19 13.66 -15.69
CA GLY A 89 5.08 14.56 -16.02
C GLY A 89 5.13 15.87 -15.22
N GLN A 90 5.43 15.82 -13.93
CA GLN A 90 5.59 17.02 -13.09
C GLN A 90 6.80 17.86 -13.51
N ILE A 91 7.94 17.23 -13.81
CA ILE A 91 9.14 17.94 -14.29
C ILE A 91 8.85 18.64 -15.62
N MET A 92 8.18 17.96 -16.55
CA MET A 92 7.84 18.51 -17.86
C MET A 92 6.82 19.65 -17.72
N ALA A 93 5.83 19.52 -16.84
CA ALA A 93 4.87 20.59 -16.54
C ALA A 93 5.56 21.83 -15.95
N GLU A 94 6.48 21.65 -15.01
CA GLU A 94 7.24 22.75 -14.40
C GLU A 94 8.17 23.42 -15.42
N ARG A 95 8.85 22.65 -16.27
CA ARG A 95 9.66 23.19 -17.36
C ARG A 95 8.81 24.03 -18.33
N ALA A 96 7.64 23.51 -18.70
CA ALA A 96 6.72 24.25 -19.56
C ALA A 96 6.20 25.52 -18.90
N ARG A 97 5.94 25.51 -17.58
CA ARG A 97 5.57 26.70 -16.80
C ARG A 97 6.69 27.75 -16.87
N ARG A 98 7.93 27.37 -16.58
CA ARG A 98 9.10 28.27 -16.65
C ARG A 98 9.23 28.93 -18.01
N GLN A 99 9.17 28.14 -19.10
CA GLN A 99 9.24 28.69 -20.46
C GLN A 99 8.13 29.70 -20.77
N ARG A 100 6.91 29.49 -20.25
CA ARG A 100 5.80 30.46 -20.40
C ARG A 100 6.07 31.75 -19.63
N CYS A 101 6.65 31.64 -18.44
CA CYS A 101 7.03 32.78 -17.60
C CYS A 101 8.20 33.57 -18.18
N ASP A 102 9.19 32.90 -18.73
CA ASP A 102 10.32 33.53 -19.41
C ASP A 102 9.84 34.36 -20.62
N ARG A 103 8.83 33.86 -21.33
CA ARG A 103 8.24 34.56 -22.50
C ARG A 103 7.27 35.68 -22.11
N ASN A 104 6.48 35.49 -21.06
CA ASN A 104 5.49 36.45 -20.58
C ASN A 104 5.45 36.44 -19.03
N PRO A 105 6.20 37.33 -18.38
CA PRO A 105 6.36 37.33 -16.93
C PRO A 105 5.10 37.81 -16.18
N ASP A 106 4.19 38.51 -16.84
CA ASP A 106 3.00 39.08 -16.21
C ASP A 106 1.89 38.06 -15.92
N ARG A 107 2.06 36.80 -16.36
CA ARG A 107 1.09 35.73 -16.14
C ARG A 107 0.94 35.43 -14.64
N ARG A 108 -0.31 35.21 -14.21
CA ARG A 108 -0.66 34.87 -12.82
C ARG A 108 0.05 33.61 -12.30
N GLU A 109 0.32 32.64 -13.16
CA GLU A 109 1.03 31.38 -12.83
C GLU A 109 2.52 31.58 -12.49
N CYS A 110 3.09 32.73 -12.84
CA CYS A 110 4.51 33.08 -12.65
C CYS A 110 4.79 33.84 -11.35
N ARG A 111 3.76 34.31 -10.68
CA ARG A 111 3.86 35.02 -9.39
C ARG A 111 3.89 34.08 -8.17
N ARG A 112 3.99 32.75 -8.41
CA ARG A 112 4.06 31.69 -7.41
C ARG A 112 5.40 30.99 -7.45
#